data_AF-A0AAV2GVC4-F1
#
_entry.id   AF-A0AAV2GVC4-F1
#
_cell.length_a   1.000
_cell.length_b   1.000
_cell.length_c   1.000
_cell.angle_alpha   90.00
_cell.angle_beta   90.00
_cell.angle_gamma   90.00
#
_symmetry.space_group_name_H-M   'P 1'
#
loop_
_entity.id
_entity.type
_entity.pdbx_description
1 polymer ?
#
loop_
_entity_poly.entity_id
_entity_poly.type
_entity_poly.pdbx_seq_one_letter_code
_entity_poly.pdbx_strand_id
1 'polypeptide(L)'
;MMMMLVDRFTEYNIYADIFNQFKNQEGSFKEELGKDINGLMSLYEAAFLQTHGETILEEAVEFAGDNLRNYYFKVDRGDEDDDNRILSKRIAHVLERPLRKGAPRHEQLFFITVYEQEKGHNKTLLNLAKLSWNHLQSIYQQEIRGISKYTSRWSLFILG
;
A
#
# COMPACT_ATOMS: atom_id res chain seq x y z
N MET A 1 -14.63 1.14 -0.18
CA MET A 1 -13.51 0.54 -0.94
C MET A 1 -12.31 0.17 -0.08
N MET A 2 -11.88 0.97 0.92
CA MET A 2 -10.96 0.49 1.99
C MET A 2 -11.48 -0.77 2.71
N MET A 3 -12.80 -0.96 2.78
CA MET A 3 -13.44 -2.17 3.31
C MET A 3 -13.05 -3.45 2.55
N MET A 4 -12.95 -3.42 1.21
CA MET A 4 -12.55 -4.62 0.45
C MET A 4 -11.09 -5.02 0.67
N LEU A 5 -10.20 -4.04 0.90
CA LEU A 5 -8.82 -4.31 1.31
C LEU A 5 -8.81 -4.93 2.71
N VAL A 6 -9.46 -4.30 3.70
CA VAL A 6 -9.52 -4.81 5.07
C VAL A 6 -10.12 -6.22 5.12
N ASP A 7 -11.19 -6.48 4.39
CA ASP A 7 -11.91 -7.75 4.40
C ASP A 7 -11.10 -8.90 3.76
N ARG A 8 -10.47 -8.69 2.58
CA ARG A 8 -9.56 -9.69 2.00
C ARG A 8 -8.29 -9.89 2.84
N PHE A 9 -7.84 -8.87 3.57
CA PHE A 9 -6.73 -9.00 4.52
C PHE A 9 -7.12 -9.71 5.84
N THR A 10 -8.41 -9.87 6.16
CA THR A 10 -8.90 -10.39 7.46
C THR A 10 -9.66 -11.72 7.37
N GLU A 11 -9.18 -12.66 6.54
CA GLU A 11 -9.72 -14.03 6.40
C GLU A 11 -11.13 -14.13 5.77
N TYR A 12 -11.76 -13.01 5.40
CA TYR A 12 -12.99 -13.03 4.62
C TYR A 12 -12.67 -13.24 3.14
N ASN A 13 -12.98 -14.44 2.63
CA ASN A 13 -12.78 -14.76 1.22
C ASN A 13 -13.84 -14.07 0.36
N ILE A 14 -13.60 -12.79 0.03
CA ILE A 14 -14.41 -12.08 -0.96
C ILE A 14 -14.12 -12.71 -2.33
N TYR A 15 -15.15 -13.26 -2.97
CA TYR A 15 -15.04 -13.75 -4.34
C TYR A 15 -14.62 -12.62 -5.29
N ALA A 16 -13.65 -12.89 -6.16
CA ALA A 16 -13.21 -11.93 -7.18
C ALA A 16 -14.34 -11.44 -8.09
N ASP A 17 -15.42 -12.21 -8.19
CA ASP A 17 -16.59 -11.85 -9.01
C ASP A 17 -17.28 -10.56 -8.58
N ILE A 18 -17.06 -10.06 -7.35
CA ILE A 18 -17.57 -8.76 -6.93
C ILE A 18 -17.05 -7.63 -7.84
N PHE A 19 -15.90 -7.81 -8.50
CA PHE A 19 -15.35 -6.83 -9.42
C PHE A 19 -16.09 -6.78 -10.77
N ASN A 20 -16.95 -7.76 -11.09
CA ASN A 20 -17.73 -7.76 -12.34
C ASN A 20 -18.69 -6.56 -12.43
N GLN A 21 -19.13 -5.98 -11.30
CA GLN A 21 -19.96 -4.77 -11.30
C GLN A 21 -19.27 -3.55 -11.93
N PHE A 22 -17.93 -3.57 -12.01
CA PHE A 22 -17.10 -2.54 -12.60
C PHE A 22 -16.81 -2.78 -14.09
N LYS A 23 -17.33 -3.88 -14.66
CA LYS A 23 -17.22 -4.19 -16.09
C LYS A 23 -18.42 -3.66 -16.88
N ASN A 24 -18.18 -3.39 -18.17
CA ASN A 24 -19.20 -3.05 -19.15
C ASN A 24 -19.85 -4.33 -19.73
N GLN A 25 -20.78 -4.17 -20.67
CA GLN A 25 -21.45 -5.31 -21.32
C GLN A 25 -20.52 -6.15 -22.19
N GLU A 26 -19.38 -5.59 -22.60
CA GLU A 26 -18.35 -6.26 -23.41
C GLU A 26 -17.36 -7.06 -22.54
N GLY A 27 -17.49 -6.97 -21.21
CA GLY A 27 -16.63 -7.68 -20.25
C GLY A 27 -15.33 -6.97 -19.89
N SER A 28 -15.14 -5.72 -20.30
CA SER A 28 -13.98 -4.88 -19.95
C SER A 28 -14.30 -3.91 -18.82
N PHE A 29 -13.29 -3.49 -18.04
CA PHE A 29 -13.48 -2.46 -17.03
C PHE A 29 -13.98 -1.15 -17.65
N LYS A 30 -14.98 -0.51 -17.02
CA LYS A 30 -15.57 0.73 -17.54
C LYS A 30 -14.53 1.84 -17.58
N GLU A 31 -14.38 2.49 -18.72
CA GLU A 31 -13.41 3.59 -18.91
C GLU A 31 -13.64 4.77 -17.95
N GLU A 32 -14.88 4.99 -17.49
CA GLU A 32 -15.21 6.03 -16.53
C GLU A 32 -14.49 5.89 -15.19
N LEU A 33 -14.09 4.67 -14.82
CA LEU A 33 -13.27 4.38 -13.64
C LEU A 33 -11.88 4.99 -13.73
N GLY A 34 -11.39 5.25 -14.95
CA GLY A 34 -10.12 5.94 -15.23
C GLY A 34 -10.03 7.33 -14.60
N LYS A 35 -11.16 7.93 -14.21
CA LYS A 35 -11.22 9.27 -13.59
C LYS A 35 -11.05 9.26 -12.07
N ASP A 36 -11.33 8.14 -11.40
CA ASP A 36 -11.20 8.02 -9.95
C ASP A 36 -9.83 7.42 -9.59
N ILE A 37 -8.84 8.29 -9.39
CA ILE A 37 -7.46 7.88 -9.10
C ILE A 37 -7.33 7.14 -7.77
N ASN A 38 -8.09 7.54 -6.75
CA ASN A 38 -8.13 6.82 -5.47
C ASN A 38 -8.82 5.45 -5.63
N GLY A 39 -9.88 5.43 -6.44
CA GLY A 39 -10.49 4.27 -7.09
C GLY A 39 -9.47 3.25 -7.56
N LEU A 40 -8.69 3.68 -8.54
CA LEU A 40 -7.70 2.86 -9.25
C LEU A 40 -6.57 2.39 -8.34
N MET A 41 -6.02 3.24 -7.46
CA MET A 41 -5.00 2.80 -6.49
C MET A 41 -5.53 1.67 -5.60
N SER A 42 -6.77 1.80 -5.12
CA SER A 42 -7.34 0.76 -4.25
C SER A 42 -7.64 -0.53 -5.03
N LEU A 43 -8.11 -0.41 -6.28
CA LEU A 43 -8.34 -1.55 -7.17
C LEU A 43 -7.03 -2.28 -7.47
N TYR A 44 -5.97 -1.54 -7.81
CA TYR A 44 -4.63 -2.08 -8.07
C TYR A 44 -4.12 -2.85 -6.86
N GLU A 45 -4.13 -2.23 -5.67
CA GLU A 45 -3.71 -2.87 -4.41
C GLU A 45 -4.52 -4.13 -4.09
N ALA A 46 -5.84 -4.08 -4.24
CA ALA A 46 -6.72 -5.22 -3.97
C ALA A 46 -6.49 -6.36 -4.98
N ALA A 47 -6.20 -6.03 -6.24
CA ALA A 47 -5.93 -7.01 -7.28
C ALA A 47 -4.62 -7.77 -7.02
N PHE A 48 -3.62 -7.17 -6.36
CA PHE A 48 -2.43 -7.92 -5.90
C PHE A 48 -2.71 -8.95 -4.79
N LEU A 49 -3.91 -8.95 -4.20
CA LEU A 49 -4.36 -10.02 -3.30
C LEU A 49 -4.80 -11.29 -4.06
N GLN A 50 -4.75 -11.28 -5.39
CA GLN A 50 -5.13 -12.42 -6.22
C GLN A 50 -4.41 -13.72 -5.83
N THR A 51 -5.13 -14.81 -6.05
CA THR A 51 -4.67 -16.20 -6.07
C THR A 51 -4.71 -16.72 -7.50
N HIS A 52 -4.09 -17.87 -7.78
CA HIS A 52 -4.07 -18.41 -9.14
C HIS A 52 -5.49 -18.69 -9.66
N GLY A 53 -5.77 -18.23 -10.89
CA GLY A 53 -7.05 -18.47 -11.58
C GLY A 53 -8.08 -17.35 -11.45
N GLU A 54 -7.78 -16.25 -10.76
CA GLU A 54 -8.66 -15.07 -10.66
C GLU A 54 -8.41 -14.08 -11.82
N THR A 55 -8.79 -14.45 -13.05
CA THR A 55 -8.56 -13.65 -14.28
C THR A 55 -9.06 -12.21 -14.19
N ILE A 56 -10.19 -11.98 -13.51
CA ILE A 56 -10.71 -10.62 -13.30
C ILE A 56 -9.76 -9.71 -12.52
N LEU A 57 -8.95 -10.27 -11.61
CA LEU A 57 -7.96 -9.50 -10.86
C LEU A 57 -6.70 -9.27 -11.70
N GLU A 58 -6.31 -10.23 -12.54
CA GLU A 58 -5.23 -10.05 -13.51
C GLU A 58 -5.54 -8.88 -14.44
N GLU A 59 -6.75 -8.85 -15.00
CA GLU A 59 -7.25 -7.74 -15.80
C GLU A 59 -7.33 -6.42 -15.00
N ALA A 60 -7.69 -6.48 -13.72
CA ALA A 60 -7.75 -5.30 -12.85
C ALA A 60 -6.35 -4.70 -12.59
N VAL A 61 -5.32 -5.55 -12.43
CA VAL A 61 -3.92 -5.10 -12.30
C VAL A 61 -3.49 -4.35 -13.56
N GLU A 62 -3.77 -4.90 -14.74
CA GLU A 62 -3.43 -4.26 -16.01
C GLU A 62 -4.17 -2.95 -16.19
N PHE A 63 -5.51 -2.97 -16.08
CA PHE A 63 -6.36 -1.79 -16.26
C PHE A 63 -6.00 -0.66 -15.29
N ALA A 64 -5.91 -0.96 -14.00
CA ALA A 64 -5.60 0.06 -12.99
C ALA A 64 -4.15 0.54 -13.14
N GLY A 65 -3.20 -0.37 -13.40
CA GLY A 65 -1.79 -0.04 -13.59
C GLY A 65 -1.57 0.93 -14.75
N ASP A 66 -2.21 0.69 -15.88
CA ASP A 66 -2.06 1.55 -17.07
C ASP A 66 -2.68 2.93 -16.86
N ASN A 67 -3.87 3.01 -16.26
CA ASN A 67 -4.49 4.29 -15.94
C ASN A 67 -3.67 5.08 -14.91
N LEU A 68 -3.11 4.42 -13.88
CA LEU A 68 -2.26 5.05 -12.88
C LEU A 68 -0.94 5.57 -13.48
N ARG A 69 -0.27 4.80 -14.34
CA ARG A 69 0.92 5.26 -15.06
C ARG A 69 0.61 6.46 -15.95
N ASN A 70 -0.49 6.39 -16.70
CA ASN A 70 -0.93 7.48 -17.56
C ASN A 70 -1.22 8.76 -16.76
N TYR A 71 -1.82 8.65 -15.57
CA TYR A 71 -2.04 9.78 -14.69
C TYR A 71 -0.72 10.32 -14.11
N TYR A 72 0.15 9.44 -13.61
CA TYR A 72 1.47 9.79 -13.09
C TYR A 72 2.26 10.62 -14.11
N PHE A 73 2.34 10.17 -15.37
CA PHE A 73 3.03 10.91 -16.44
C PHE A 73 2.43 12.28 -16.78
N LYS A 74 1.15 12.51 -16.48
CA LYS A 74 0.50 13.81 -16.68
C LYS A 74 0.81 14.78 -15.54
N VAL A 75 0.80 14.29 -14.30
CA VAL A 75 0.97 15.13 -13.10
C VAL A 75 2.43 15.41 -12.76
N ASP A 76 3.34 14.48 -13.06
CA ASP A 76 4.79 14.62 -12.77
C ASP A 76 5.48 15.72 -13.62
N ARG A 77 4.82 16.24 -14.66
CA ARG A 77 5.42 17.20 -15.63
C ARG A 77 5.29 18.68 -15.30
N GLY A 78 4.99 19.06 -14.07
CA GLY A 78 5.13 20.46 -13.63
C GLY A 78 3.90 21.09 -13.00
N ASP A 79 3.18 20.35 -12.16
CA ASP A 79 2.20 20.95 -11.26
C ASP A 79 2.87 21.32 -9.92
N GLU A 80 2.77 22.59 -9.51
CA GLU A 80 3.28 23.09 -8.24
C GLU A 80 2.29 22.88 -7.08
N ASP A 81 1.08 22.38 -7.35
CA ASP A 81 0.12 22.13 -6.29
C ASP A 81 0.57 20.97 -5.37
N ASP A 82 0.56 21.27 -4.07
CA ASP A 82 0.98 20.33 -3.02
C ASP A 82 0.14 19.04 -3.03
N ASP A 83 -1.16 19.10 -3.34
CA ASP A 83 -2.02 17.91 -3.32
C ASP A 83 -1.68 16.99 -4.50
N ASN A 84 -1.39 17.57 -5.67
CA ASN A 84 -0.91 16.82 -6.84
C ASN A 84 0.46 16.18 -6.62
N ARG A 85 1.37 16.85 -5.89
CA ARG A 85 2.66 16.27 -5.50
C ARG A 85 2.51 15.08 -4.55
N ILE A 86 1.65 15.19 -3.53
CA ILE A 86 1.35 14.10 -2.60
C ILE A 86 0.71 12.94 -3.35
N LEU A 87 -0.25 13.21 -4.24
CA LEU A 87 -0.92 12.21 -5.05
C LEU A 87 0.08 11.47 -5.96
N SER A 88 0.98 12.20 -6.64
CA SER A 88 2.03 11.61 -7.46
C SER A 88 2.93 10.64 -6.66
N LYS A 89 3.36 11.05 -5.45
CA LYS A 89 4.13 10.17 -4.55
C LYS A 89 3.36 8.89 -4.19
N ARG A 90 2.06 8.99 -3.92
CA ARG A 90 1.21 7.84 -3.60
C ARG A 90 1.10 6.88 -4.79
N ILE A 91 0.89 7.41 -5.99
CA ILE A 91 0.80 6.60 -7.21
C ILE A 91 2.13 5.89 -7.50
N ALA A 92 3.25 6.61 -7.42
CA ALA A 92 4.57 6.03 -7.61
C ALA A 92 4.82 4.86 -6.65
N HIS A 93 4.50 5.06 -5.36
CA HIS A 93 4.66 4.03 -4.34
C HIS A 93 3.80 2.79 -4.60
N VAL A 94 2.52 2.97 -4.90
CA VAL A 94 1.60 1.85 -5.23
C VAL A 94 2.09 1.06 -6.46
N LEU A 95 2.56 1.75 -7.50
CA LEU A 95 3.08 1.12 -8.72
C LEU A 95 4.43 0.41 -8.51
N GLU A 96 5.30 0.93 -7.66
CA GLU A 96 6.59 0.29 -7.34
C GLU A 96 6.38 -0.91 -6.41
N ARG A 97 5.54 -0.74 -5.39
CA ARG A 97 5.38 -1.67 -4.27
C ARG A 97 3.92 -1.75 -3.83
N PRO A 98 3.15 -2.67 -4.42
CA PRO A 98 1.85 -3.03 -3.86
C PRO A 98 1.99 -3.50 -2.41
N LEU A 99 1.07 -3.10 -1.53
CA LEU A 99 1.03 -3.37 -0.09
C LEU A 99 1.35 -4.81 0.28
N ARG A 100 0.87 -5.80 -0.49
CA ARG A 100 1.13 -7.23 -0.24
C ARG A 100 2.61 -7.62 -0.41
N LYS A 101 3.35 -6.90 -1.26
CA LYS A 101 4.77 -7.13 -1.52
C LYS A 101 5.67 -6.30 -0.60
N GLY A 102 5.12 -5.28 0.05
CA GLY A 102 5.81 -4.43 1.00
C GLY A 102 5.94 -5.05 2.39
N ALA A 103 7.04 -4.75 3.09
CA ALA A 103 7.13 -5.06 4.50
C ALA A 103 6.17 -4.11 5.26
N PRO A 104 5.23 -4.61 6.10
CA PRO A 104 4.23 -3.77 6.77
C PRO A 104 4.81 -2.56 7.52
N ARG A 105 6.06 -2.69 7.97
CA ARG A 105 6.81 -1.60 8.62
C ARG A 105 7.16 -0.46 7.68
N HIS A 106 7.68 -0.79 6.51
CA HIS A 106 8.03 0.20 5.50
C HIS A 106 6.78 0.96 5.05
N GLU A 107 5.70 0.21 4.83
CA GLU A 107 4.40 0.77 4.45
C GLU A 107 3.88 1.74 5.51
N GLN A 108 3.90 1.36 6.79
CA GLN A 108 3.46 2.24 7.88
C GLN A 108 4.21 3.57 7.89
N LEU A 109 5.53 3.56 7.71
CA LEU A 109 6.33 4.79 7.70
C LEU A 109 6.03 5.67 6.48
N PHE A 110 5.86 5.07 5.31
CA PHE A 110 5.45 5.77 4.10
C PHE A 110 4.12 6.50 4.31
N PHE A 111 3.09 5.80 4.80
CA PHE A 111 1.78 6.41 5.02
C PHE A 111 1.79 7.49 6.10
N ILE A 112 2.56 7.33 7.19
CA ILE A 112 2.72 8.41 8.19
C ILE A 112 3.30 9.67 7.52
N THR A 113 4.33 9.49 6.69
CA THR A 113 5.05 10.60 6.04
C THR A 113 4.19 11.32 5.01
N VAL A 114 3.39 10.57 4.25
CA VAL A 114 2.45 11.12 3.27
C VAL A 114 1.27 11.80 3.98
N TYR A 115 0.68 11.18 4.99
CA TYR A 115 -0.46 11.72 5.73
C TYR A 115 -0.14 13.04 6.44
N GLU A 116 1.09 13.20 6.92
CA GLU A 116 1.57 14.46 7.50
C GLU A 116 1.60 15.63 6.49
N GLN A 117 1.77 15.33 5.20
CA GLN A 117 1.77 16.34 4.13
C GLN A 117 0.35 16.70 3.69
N GLU A 118 -0.64 15.83 3.90
CA GLU A 118 -2.02 16.06 3.45
C GLU A 118 -2.66 17.28 4.15
N LYS A 119 -3.27 18.17 3.36
CA LYS A 119 -3.99 19.34 3.89
C LYS A 119 -5.18 18.87 4.73
N GLY A 120 -5.31 19.41 5.94
CA GLY A 120 -6.43 19.10 6.84
C GLY A 120 -6.35 17.74 7.53
N HIS A 121 -5.19 17.07 7.53
CA HIS A 121 -5.02 15.80 8.24
C HIS A 121 -5.33 15.92 9.74
N ASN A 122 -5.83 14.84 10.32
CA ASN A 122 -6.16 14.78 11.73
C ASN A 122 -4.88 14.64 12.56
N LYS A 123 -4.51 15.71 13.28
CA LYS A 123 -3.31 15.74 14.13
C LYS A 123 -3.30 14.67 15.22
N THR A 124 -4.46 14.33 15.78
CA THR A 124 -4.58 13.27 16.79
C THR A 124 -4.26 11.91 16.19
N LEU A 125 -4.79 11.63 14.99
CA LEU A 125 -4.50 10.39 14.27
C LEU A 125 -3.02 10.29 13.88
N LEU A 126 -2.43 11.39 13.38
CA LEU A 126 -1.01 11.44 13.05
C LEU A 126 -0.12 11.16 14.28
N ASN A 127 -0.43 11.80 15.41
CA ASN A 127 0.30 11.60 16.65
C ASN A 127 0.19 10.15 17.14
N LEU A 128 -1.02 9.56 17.08
CA LEU A 128 -1.22 8.16 17.43
C LEU A 128 -0.38 7.22 16.56
N ALA A 129 -0.35 7.47 15.25
CA ALA A 129 0.45 6.67 14.32
C ALA A 129 1.95 6.77 14.60
N LYS A 130 2.47 7.99 14.85
CA LYS A 130 3.88 8.23 15.23
C LYS A 130 4.24 7.56 16.55
N LEU A 131 3.38 7.64 17.56
CA LEU A 131 3.59 6.97 18.85
C LEU A 131 3.63 5.45 18.69
N SER A 132 2.70 4.89 17.91
CA SER A 132 2.64 3.45 17.64
C SER A 132 3.91 2.95 16.94
N TRP A 133 4.41 3.70 15.97
CA TRP A 133 5.69 3.43 15.30
C TRP A 133 6.86 3.43 16.29
N ASN A 134 6.98 4.49 17.09
CA ASN A 134 8.07 4.65 18.06
C ASN A 134 8.07 3.56 19.14
N HIS A 135 6.89 3.18 19.64
CA HIS A 135 6.74 2.11 20.61
C HIS A 135 7.29 0.79 20.07
N LEU A 136 6.88 0.43 18.85
CA LEU A 136 7.28 -0.82 18.22
C LEU A 136 8.76 -0.83 17.86
N GLN A 137 9.29 0.30 17.38
CA GLN A 137 10.71 0.48 17.14
C GLN A 137 11.53 0.27 18.41
N SER A 138 11.04 0.72 19.57
CA SER A 138 11.69 0.48 20.86
C SER A 138 11.75 -1.01 21.20
N ILE A 139 10.67 -1.76 20.96
CA ILE A 139 10.63 -3.22 21.18
C ILE A 139 11.68 -3.91 20.29
N TYR A 140 11.70 -3.62 18.99
CA TYR A 140 12.69 -4.21 18.08
C TYR A 140 14.13 -3.91 18.49
N GLN A 141 14.42 -2.69 18.95
CA GLN A 141 15.74 -2.35 19.46
C GLN A 141 16.13 -3.18 20.69
N GLN A 142 15.18 -3.46 21.58
CA GLN A 142 15.42 -4.32 22.73
C GLN A 142 15.69 -5.78 22.31
N GLU A 143 14.91 -6.32 21.37
CA GLU A 143 15.09 -7.67 20.83
C GLU A 143 16.45 -7.82 20.15
N ILE A 144 16.83 -6.87 19.28
CA ILE A 144 18.12 -6.87 18.59
C ILE A 144 19.28 -6.83 19.60
N ARG A 145 19.18 -5.99 20.64
CA ARG A 145 20.18 -5.96 21.72
C ARG A 145 20.26 -7.30 22.46
N GLY A 146 19.13 -7.96 22.68
CA GLY A 146 19.07 -9.30 23.28
C GLY A 146 19.78 -10.34 22.43
N ILE A 147 19.44 -10.39 21.13
CA ILE A 147 20.05 -11.30 20.15
C ILE A 147 21.56 -11.06 20.07
N SER A 148 21.98 -9.80 19.97
CA SER A 148 23.40 -9.43 19.91
C SER A 148 24.17 -9.88 21.15
N LYS A 149 23.64 -9.68 22.35
CA LYS A 149 24.26 -10.17 23.59
C LYS A 149 24.38 -11.70 23.60
N TYR A 150 23.33 -12.38 23.16
CA TYR A 150 23.30 -13.84 23.07
C TYR A 150 24.37 -14.33 22.09
N THR A 151 24.38 -13.86 20.84
CA THR A 151 25.34 -14.29 19.83
C THR A 151 26.78 -14.03 20.24
N SER A 152 27.09 -12.87 20.83
CA SER A 152 28.42 -12.59 21.38
C SER A 152 28.84 -13.57 22.48
N ARG A 153 27.89 -14.00 23.33
CA ARG A 153 28.16 -15.01 24.35
C ARG A 153 28.44 -16.37 23.72
N TRP A 154 27.65 -16.79 22.73
CA TRP A 154 27.85 -18.07 22.04
C TRP A 154 29.15 -18.12 21.25
N SER A 155 29.58 -17.03 20.61
CA SER A 155 30.87 -16.99 19.92
C SER A 155 32.05 -17.19 20.88
N LEU A 156 31.94 -16.71 22.12
CA LEU A 156 32.96 -16.94 23.15
C LEU A 156 33.01 -18.40 23.64
N PHE A 157 31.88 -19.12 23.59
CA PHE A 157 31.81 -20.54 23.96
C PHE A 157 32.32 -21.49 22.87
N ILE A 158 32.31 -21.09 21.60
CA ILE A 158 32.76 -21.93 20.47
C ILE A 158 34.24 -21.69 20.13
N LEU A 159 34.76 -20.50 20.44
CA LEU A 159 36.15 -20.10 20.15
C LEU A 159 37.10 -20.22 21.36
N GLY A 160 36.60 -20.64 22.53
CA GLY A 160 37.39 -20.94 23.73
C GLY A 160 37.35 -22.42 24.05
#